data_AF-A0A346XY53-F1
#
_entry.id   AF-A0A346XY53-F1
#
_cell.length_a   1.000
_cell.length_b   1.000
_cell.length_c   1.000
_cell.angle_alpha   90.00
_cell.angle_beta   90.00
_cell.angle_gamma   90.00
#
_symmetry.space_group_name_H-M   'P 1'
#
loop_
_entity.id
_entity.type
_entity.pdbx_description
1 polymer ?
#
loop_
_entity_poly.entity_id
_entity_poly.type
_entity_poly.pdbx_seq_one_letter_code
_entity_poly.pdbx_strand_id
1 'polypeptide(L)'
;MLLPLAGVLTLFLGASAAVLVGRWVDGALGRAPLSESQIVPFTGGREPQTHAWNRYHVRYYTMAVLFLAFDMEMVFMYPWAVVYVQEGVTALIEMLMFIVILLVGVLYAWREGALSWQ
;
A
#
# COMPACT_ATOMS: atom_id res chain seq x y z
N MET A 1 -5.94 31.61 -19.49
CA MET A 1 -4.94 30.71 -18.88
C MET A 1 -4.62 31.02 -17.41
N LEU A 2 -4.71 32.27 -16.94
CA LEU A 2 -4.42 32.62 -15.53
C LEU A 2 -5.58 32.36 -14.54
N LEU A 3 -6.84 32.40 -15.00
CA LEU A 3 -8.03 32.11 -14.18
C LEU A 3 -8.05 30.70 -13.54
N PRO A 4 -7.74 29.60 -14.27
CA PRO A 4 -7.67 28.28 -13.64
C PRO A 4 -6.52 28.17 -12.64
N LEU A 5 -5.38 28.83 -12.89
CA LEU A 5 -4.23 28.84 -11.99
C LEU A 5 -4.53 29.59 -10.68
N ALA A 6 -5.25 30.72 -10.77
CA ALA A 6 -5.71 31.47 -9.62
C ALA A 6 -6.68 30.66 -8.75
N GLY A 7 -7.59 29.89 -9.37
CA GLY A 7 -8.50 28.98 -8.65
C GLY A 7 -7.77 27.84 -7.93
N VAL A 8 -6.72 27.28 -8.53
CA VAL A 8 -5.88 26.27 -7.87
C VAL A 8 -5.09 26.87 -6.70
N LEU A 9 -4.55 28.08 -6.87
CA LEU A 9 -3.83 28.80 -5.82
C LEU A 9 -4.71 29.15 -4.62
N THR A 10 -5.95 29.61 -4.85
CA THR A 10 -6.88 29.93 -3.75
C THR A 10 -7.30 28.69 -2.98
N LEU A 11 -7.54 27.56 -3.67
CA LEU A 11 -7.81 26.27 -3.02
C LEU A 11 -6.61 25.80 -2.18
N PHE A 12 -5.40 25.91 -2.74
CA PHE A 12 -4.19 25.50 -2.04
C PHE A 12 -3.92 26.35 -0.79
N LEU A 13 -4.05 27.68 -0.91
CA LEU A 13 -3.89 28.61 0.21
C LEU A 13 -4.98 28.42 1.26
N GLY A 14 -6.23 28.21 0.83
CA GLY A 14 -7.35 27.91 1.72
C GLY A 14 -7.15 26.60 2.49
N ALA A 15 -6.74 25.52 1.82
CA ALA A 15 -6.44 24.24 2.47
C ALA A 15 -5.26 24.36 3.44
N SER A 16 -4.20 25.08 3.05
CA SER A 16 -3.04 25.32 3.91
C SER A 16 -3.42 26.12 5.16
N ALA A 17 -4.21 27.18 5.00
CA ALA A 17 -4.72 27.98 6.11
C ALA A 17 -5.61 27.15 7.04
N ALA A 18 -6.49 26.30 6.49
CA ALA A 18 -7.33 25.40 7.28
C ALA A 18 -6.52 24.41 8.12
N VAL A 19 -5.44 23.84 7.57
CA VAL A 19 -4.51 22.98 8.32
C VAL A 19 -3.83 23.74 9.45
N LEU A 20 -3.34 24.96 9.18
CA LEU A 20 -2.67 25.79 10.18
C LEU A 20 -3.61 26.19 11.32
N VAL A 21 -4.82 26.62 10.98
CA VAL A 21 -5.87 26.94 11.97
C VAL A 21 -6.23 25.69 12.77
N GLY A 22 -6.37 24.53 12.13
CA GLY A 22 -6.61 23.25 12.81
C GLY A 22 -5.53 22.94 13.84
N ARG A 23 -4.24 23.06 13.48
CA ARG A 23 -3.13 22.83 14.43
C ARG A 23 -3.12 23.84 15.58
N TRP A 24 -3.45 25.10 15.31
CA TRP A 24 -3.52 26.14 16.35
C TRP A 24 -4.67 25.86 17.32
N VAL A 25 -5.85 25.49 16.81
CA VAL A 25 -7.01 25.10 17.62
C VAL A 25 -6.71 23.85 18.44
N ASP A 26 -6.08 22.82 17.86
CA ASP A 26 -5.66 21.62 18.60
C ASP A 26 -4.66 21.94 19.72
N GLY A 27 -3.76 22.90 19.50
CA GLY A 27 -2.83 23.38 20.54
C GLY A 27 -3.52 24.20 21.62
N ALA A 28 -4.50 25.04 21.25
CA ALA A 28 -5.23 25.92 22.17
C ALA A 28 -6.27 25.16 23.01
N LEU A 29 -6.92 24.15 22.43
CA LEU A 29 -7.86 23.24 23.10
C LEU A 29 -7.16 22.00 23.67
N GLY A 30 -5.86 21.85 23.41
CA GLY A 30 -5.07 20.69 23.76
C GLY A 30 -5.12 20.36 25.25
N ARG A 31 -5.19 19.05 25.56
CA ARG A 31 -5.14 18.56 26.94
C ARG A 31 -3.77 18.83 27.56
N ALA A 32 -3.72 18.84 28.90
CA ALA A 32 -2.47 18.89 29.65
C ALA A 32 -1.45 17.88 29.09
N PRO A 33 -0.13 18.21 29.12
CA PRO A 33 0.91 17.33 28.60
C PRO A 33 0.75 15.94 29.19
N LEU A 34 0.85 14.94 28.32
CA LEU A 34 0.79 13.54 28.71
C LEU A 34 1.90 13.26 29.74
N SER A 35 1.56 12.57 30.83
CA SER A 35 2.54 12.09 31.80
C SER A 35 3.51 11.11 31.15
N GLU A 36 4.68 10.90 31.77
CA GLU A 36 5.70 9.96 31.29
C GLU A 36 5.13 8.54 31.03
N SER A 37 4.18 8.11 31.85
CA SER A 37 3.47 6.83 31.69
C SER A 37 2.53 6.75 30.48
N GLN A 38 2.14 7.90 29.90
CA GLN A 38 1.20 8.01 28.78
C GLN A 38 1.91 8.19 27.42
N ILE A 39 3.20 8.51 27.41
CA ILE A 39 4.01 8.70 26.19
C ILE A 39 4.82 7.46 25.81
N VAL A 40 4.75 6.38 26.59
CA VAL A 40 5.38 5.10 26.29
C VAL A 40 4.44 4.20 25.46
N PRO A 41 4.98 3.30 24.61
CA PRO A 41 4.17 2.34 23.88
C PRO A 41 3.26 1.53 24.82
N PHE A 42 2.03 1.29 24.39
CA PHE A 42 1.01 0.55 25.15
C PHE A 42 1.32 -0.96 25.18
N THR A 43 2.46 -1.35 25.74
CA THR A 43 2.82 -2.74 26.02
C THR A 43 2.53 -3.06 27.49
N GLY A 44 1.28 -2.90 27.93
CA GLY A 44 0.83 -3.37 29.26
C GLY A 44 1.66 -2.88 30.46
N GLY A 45 2.32 -1.71 30.35
CA GLY A 45 3.19 -1.14 31.38
C GLY A 45 4.64 -1.65 31.40
N ARG A 46 5.08 -2.42 30.40
CA ARG A 46 6.48 -2.84 30.25
C ARG A 46 7.16 -2.09 29.11
N GLU A 47 8.43 -1.73 29.31
CA GLU A 47 9.28 -1.18 28.25
C GLU A 47 9.45 -2.19 27.10
N PRO A 48 9.57 -1.72 25.85
CA PRO A 48 9.80 -2.59 24.70
C PRO A 48 11.06 -3.44 24.90
N GLN A 49 10.90 -4.77 24.92
CA GLN A 49 12.02 -5.70 25.12
C GLN A 49 12.87 -5.92 23.86
N THR A 50 12.35 -5.54 22.69
CA THR A 50 13.00 -5.71 21.40
C THR A 50 13.24 -4.38 20.73
N HIS A 51 14.39 -4.26 20.07
CA HIS A 51 14.74 -3.09 19.30
C HIS A 51 13.78 -2.88 18.13
N ALA A 52 13.50 -1.64 17.74
CA ALA A 52 12.51 -1.30 16.71
C ALA A 52 12.82 -1.91 15.33
N TRP A 53 14.08 -2.26 15.08
CA TRP A 53 14.57 -2.82 13.82
C TRP A 53 14.85 -4.33 13.91
N ASN A 54 14.17 -5.02 14.84
CA ASN A 54 14.33 -6.45 14.96
C ASN A 54 13.91 -7.17 13.67
N ARG A 55 14.61 -8.24 13.33
CA ARG A 55 14.33 -9.02 12.13
C ARG A 55 13.13 -9.92 12.39
N TYR A 56 12.03 -9.62 11.72
CA TYR A 56 10.85 -10.49 11.70
C TYR A 56 11.04 -11.66 10.73
N HIS A 57 10.24 -12.71 10.90
CA HIS A 57 10.32 -13.92 10.08
C HIS A 57 10.18 -13.61 8.57
N VAL A 58 11.00 -14.28 7.74
CA VAL A 58 11.08 -14.10 6.26
C VAL A 58 9.75 -14.40 5.55
N ARG A 59 8.80 -15.06 6.22
CA ARG A 59 7.52 -15.48 5.62
C ARG A 59 6.71 -14.34 5.02
N TYR A 60 6.71 -13.16 5.66
CA TYR A 60 6.02 -11.97 5.15
C TYR A 60 6.59 -11.48 3.82
N TYR A 61 7.90 -11.63 3.62
CA TYR A 61 8.57 -11.25 2.37
C TYR A 61 8.08 -12.10 1.19
N THR A 62 7.93 -13.41 1.40
CA THR A 62 7.51 -14.32 0.32
C THR A 62 6.09 -14.04 -0.14
N MET A 63 5.18 -13.76 0.80
CA MET A 63 3.82 -13.31 0.47
C MET A 63 3.81 -11.95 -0.24
N ALA A 64 4.64 -11.00 0.17
CA ALA A 64 4.73 -9.69 -0.48
C ALA A 64 5.23 -9.81 -1.92
N VAL A 65 6.26 -10.62 -2.17
CA VAL A 65 6.77 -10.86 -3.53
C VAL A 65 5.74 -11.59 -4.39
N LEU A 66 5.03 -12.58 -3.85
CA LEU A 66 3.97 -13.27 -4.57
C LEU A 66 2.80 -12.32 -4.90
N PHE A 67 2.38 -11.51 -3.93
CA PHE A 67 1.36 -10.48 -4.11
C PHE A 67 1.78 -9.47 -5.18
N LEU A 68 3.03 -8.99 -5.14
CA LEU A 68 3.54 -8.06 -6.14
C LEU A 68 3.54 -8.68 -7.54
N ALA A 69 3.98 -9.93 -7.68
CA ALA A 69 3.99 -10.62 -8.96
C ALA A 69 2.56 -10.78 -9.53
N PHE A 70 1.58 -11.08 -8.67
CA PHE A 70 0.18 -11.16 -9.03
C PHE A 70 -0.41 -9.78 -9.36
N ASP A 71 -0.13 -8.74 -8.58
CA ASP A 71 -0.63 -7.38 -8.82
C ASP A 71 -0.09 -6.80 -10.15
N MET A 72 1.15 -7.15 -10.51
CA MET A 72 1.70 -6.81 -11.82
C MET A 72 0.93 -7.45 -12.98
N GLU A 73 0.23 -8.57 -12.78
CA GLU A 73 -0.59 -9.20 -13.83
C GLU A 73 -1.72 -8.27 -14.28
N MET A 74 -2.36 -7.58 -13.33
CA MET A 74 -3.48 -6.67 -13.61
C MET A 74 -3.02 -5.50 -14.46
N VAL A 75 -1.79 -5.01 -14.23
CA VAL A 75 -1.17 -3.97 -15.06
C VAL A 75 -1.03 -4.42 -16.51
N PHE A 76 -0.74 -5.70 -16.77
CA PHE A 76 -0.68 -6.26 -18.13
C PHE A 76 -2.06 -6.54 -18.74
N MET A 77 -3.07 -6.82 -17.92
CA MET A 77 -4.44 -7.05 -18.41
C MET A 77 -5.08 -5.80 -19.02
N TYR A 78 -4.78 -4.60 -18.52
CA TYR A 78 -5.34 -3.36 -19.05
C TYR A 78 -5.00 -3.09 -20.53
N PRO A 79 -3.71 -3.05 -20.95
CA PRO A 79 -3.37 -2.85 -22.36
C PRO A 79 -3.81 -4.03 -23.23
N TRP A 80 -3.76 -5.26 -22.72
CA TRP A 80 -4.25 -6.43 -23.45
C TRP A 80 -5.74 -6.30 -23.79
N ALA A 81 -6.59 -5.84 -22.86
CA ALA A 81 -8.02 -5.68 -23.10
C ALA A 81 -8.31 -4.69 -24.25
N VAL A 82 -7.43 -3.70 -24.45
CA VAL A 82 -7.52 -2.76 -25.58
C VAL A 82 -7.10 -3.45 -26.89
N VAL A 83 -6.01 -4.22 -26.87
CA VAL A 83 -5.48 -4.94 -28.05
C VAL A 83 -6.41 -6.07 -28.51
N TYR A 84 -7.12 -6.71 -27.58
CA TYR A 84 -8.06 -7.79 -27.87
C TYR A 84 -9.10 -7.42 -28.92
N VAL A 85 -9.50 -6.16 -29.00
CA VAL A 85 -10.45 -5.67 -30.01
C VAL A 85 -9.93 -5.81 -31.44
N GLN A 86 -8.60 -5.74 -31.64
CA GLN A 86 -7.97 -5.82 -32.95
C GLN A 86 -7.51 -7.25 -33.28
N GLU A 87 -6.94 -7.96 -32.31
CA GLU A 87 -6.30 -9.27 -32.50
C GLU A 87 -7.22 -10.46 -32.19
N GLY A 88 -8.31 -10.24 -31.45
CA GLY A 88 -9.31 -11.28 -31.13
C GLY A 88 -8.72 -12.51 -30.43
N VAL A 89 -8.90 -13.69 -31.06
CA VAL A 89 -8.59 -14.99 -30.44
C VAL A 89 -7.08 -15.18 -30.21
N THR A 90 -6.22 -14.62 -31.05
CA THR A 90 -4.76 -14.73 -30.87
C THR A 90 -4.34 -14.08 -29.56
N ALA A 91 -4.79 -12.85 -29.31
CA ALA A 91 -4.56 -12.15 -28.05
C ALA A 91 -5.15 -12.90 -26.85
N LEU A 92 -6.30 -13.57 -27.01
CA LEU A 92 -6.87 -14.40 -25.94
C LEU A 92 -5.93 -15.55 -25.55
N ILE A 93 -5.37 -16.26 -26.52
CA ILE A 93 -4.44 -17.38 -26.27
C ILE A 93 -3.17 -16.90 -25.57
N GLU A 94 -2.63 -15.76 -26.01
CA GLU A 94 -1.44 -15.15 -25.38
C GLU A 94 -1.69 -14.78 -23.92
N MET A 95 -2.84 -14.17 -23.61
CA MET A 95 -3.21 -13.83 -22.23
C MET A 95 -3.48 -15.08 -21.38
N LEU A 96 -4.10 -16.10 -21.96
CA LEU A 96 -4.35 -17.35 -21.24
C LEU A 96 -3.04 -18.08 -20.93
N MET A 97 -2.08 -18.07 -21.85
CA MET A 97 -0.72 -18.55 -21.62
C MET A 97 -0.02 -17.77 -20.50
N PHE A 98 -0.13 -16.44 -20.51
CA PHE A 98 0.44 -15.57 -19.47
C PHE A 98 -0.12 -15.90 -18.08
N ILE A 99 -1.45 -16.02 -17.96
CA ILE A 99 -2.12 -16.39 -16.70
C ILE A 99 -1.65 -17.77 -16.22
N VAL A 100 -1.55 -18.76 -17.12
CA VAL A 100 -1.09 -20.11 -16.76
C VAL A 100 0.33 -20.10 -16.20
N ILE A 101 1.24 -19.32 -16.80
CA ILE A 101 2.62 -19.19 -16.32
C ILE A 101 2.66 -18.62 -14.90
N LEU A 102 1.86 -17.59 -14.60
CA LEU A 102 1.76 -17.03 -13.25
C LEU A 102 1.14 -18.01 -12.26
N LEU A 103 0.10 -18.74 -12.69
CA LEU A 103 -0.54 -19.78 -11.88
C LEU A 103 0.45 -20.87 -11.47
N VAL A 104 1.36 -21.28 -12.37
CA VAL A 104 2.44 -22.23 -12.06
C VAL A 104 3.35 -21.68 -10.95
N GLY A 105 3.67 -20.38 -10.97
CA GLY A 105 4.43 -19.72 -9.90
C GLY A 105 3.71 -19.78 -8.55
N VAL A 106 2.41 -19.51 -8.52
CA VAL A 106 1.58 -19.61 -7.31
C VAL A 106 1.52 -21.06 -6.80
N LEU A 107 1.30 -22.03 -7.69
CA LEU A 107 1.28 -23.45 -7.34
C LEU A 107 2.62 -23.92 -6.76
N TYR A 108 3.73 -23.43 -7.32
CA TYR A 108 5.07 -23.70 -6.79
C TYR A 108 5.24 -23.13 -5.37
N ALA A 109 4.87 -21.87 -5.17
CA ALA A 109 4.94 -21.22 -3.86
C ALA A 109 4.05 -21.93 -2.82
N TRP A 110 2.88 -22.41 -3.22
CA TRP A 110 2.00 -23.20 -2.37
C TRP A 110 2.64 -24.54 -2.00
N ARG A 111 3.21 -25.26 -2.96
CA ARG A 111 3.93 -26.52 -2.71
C ARG A 111 5.09 -26.34 -1.72
N GLU A 112 5.82 -25.23 -1.79
CA GLU A 112 6.93 -24.94 -0.89
C GLU A 112 6.47 -24.49 0.52
N GLY A 113 5.15 -24.41 0.75
CA GLY A 113 4.61 -24.00 2.03
C GLY A 113 4.81 -22.51 2.33
N ALA A 114 5.11 -21.69 1.32
CA ALA A 114 5.25 -20.23 1.47
C ALA A 114 3.95 -19.57 1.96
N LEU A 115 2.81 -20.22 1.72
CA LEU A 115 1.47 -19.79 2.15
C LEU A 115 1.04 -20.37 3.50
N SER A 116 1.88 -21.19 4.15
CA SER A 116 1.53 -21.84 5.42
C SER A 116 1.73 -20.90 6.60
N TRP A 117 0.69 -20.78 7.43
CA TRP A 117 0.68 -19.97 8.65
C TRP A 117 0.75 -20.90 9.87
N GLN A 118 1.96 -21.15 10.36
CA GLN A 118 2.22 -21.83 11.65
C GLN A 118 3.17 -21.02 12.52
#